data_AF-U6DV30-F1
#
_entry.id   AF-U6DV30-F1
#
_cell.length_a   1.000
_cell.length_b   1.000
_cell.length_c   1.000
_cell.angle_alpha   90.00
_cell.angle_beta   90.00
_cell.angle_gamma   90.00
#
_symmetry.space_group_name_H-M   'P 1'
#
loop_
_entity.id
_entity.type
_entity.pdbx_description
1 polymer ?
#
loop_
_entity_poly.entity_id
_entity_poly.type
_entity_poly.pdbx_seq_one_letter_code
_entity_poly.pdbx_strand_id
1 'polypeptide(L)'
;RDCPAGSASCRPGAAPWRDLCFDQAAVFIEDAIQYRSINHRMDVRSMWLYRLYYSNACQWILSFTIFLILFLAFIESPSSLTSTADVRYRSAPWDPPCGLTEGVEVLCLLVFVADVSVKSYLVGWAQFRTNPWLLAYLVVLVVSLTDWIVSLSLLCQEWLGG
;
A
#
# COMPACT_ATOMS: atom_id res chain seq x y z
N ARG A 1 -6.66 18.59 50.40
CA ARG A 1 -5.49 17.91 49.77
C ARG A 1 -4.86 18.99 48.92
N ASP A 2 -3.99 19.76 49.55
CA ASP A 2 -3.65 21.10 49.06
C ASP A 2 -2.35 20.96 48.28
N CYS A 3 -2.44 21.20 46.97
CA CYS A 3 -1.28 21.08 46.09
C CYS A 3 -0.41 22.33 46.24
N PRO A 4 0.91 22.20 46.47
CA PRO A 4 1.79 23.35 46.57
C PRO A 4 1.90 24.08 45.23
N ALA A 5 1.75 25.40 45.27
CA ALA A 5 1.90 26.28 44.11
C ALA A 5 3.35 26.17 43.59
N GLY A 6 3.51 25.58 42.40
CA GLY A 6 4.81 25.43 41.74
C GLY A 6 5.16 24.01 41.28
N SER A 7 4.37 22.98 41.60
CA SER A 7 4.63 21.63 41.08
C SER A 7 4.11 21.48 39.65
N ALA A 8 4.99 21.09 38.71
CA ALA A 8 4.64 20.75 37.32
C ALA A 8 3.76 19.49 37.20
N SER A 9 3.40 18.89 38.34
CA SER A 9 2.55 17.70 38.48
C SER A 9 1.06 18.06 38.37
N CYS A 10 0.66 19.27 38.75
CA CYS A 10 -0.77 19.65 38.86
C CYS A 10 -1.27 20.56 37.74
N ARG A 11 -0.82 20.36 36.49
CA ARG A 11 -1.51 20.93 35.31
C ARG A 11 -2.48 19.88 34.77
N PRO A 12 -3.81 20.14 34.73
CA PRO A 12 -4.81 19.20 34.24
C PRO A 12 -4.72 18.86 32.74
N GLY A 13 -3.64 19.30 32.06
CA GLY A 13 -3.27 18.93 30.69
C GLY A 13 -1.82 18.48 30.52
N ALA A 14 -1.04 18.28 31.60
CA ALA A 14 0.39 17.93 31.48
C ALA A 14 0.67 16.43 31.33
N ALA A 15 -0.22 15.54 31.77
CA ALA A 15 -0.12 14.12 31.48
C ALA A 15 -0.24 13.82 29.97
N PRO A 16 -1.30 14.26 29.26
CA PRO A 16 -1.44 13.96 27.83
C PRO A 16 -0.32 14.54 26.94
N TRP A 17 0.25 15.69 27.31
CA TRP A 17 1.39 16.27 26.56
C TRP A 17 2.70 15.50 26.79
N ARG A 18 2.93 14.98 28.00
CA ARG A 18 4.10 14.14 28.30
C ARG A 18 4.05 12.84 27.52
N ASP A 19 2.88 12.18 27.49
CA ASP A 19 2.70 10.93 26.75
C ASP A 19 2.91 11.14 25.23
N LEU A 20 2.34 12.22 24.67
CA LEU A 20 2.57 12.62 23.28
C LEU A 20 4.06 12.85 22.98
N CYS A 21 4.77 13.52 23.89
CA CYS A 21 6.21 13.79 23.75
C CYS A 21 7.03 12.49 23.79
N PHE A 22 6.67 11.53 24.65
CA PHE A 22 7.32 10.22 24.69
C PHE A 22 7.07 9.44 23.39
N ASP A 23 5.83 9.43 22.88
CA ASP A 23 5.49 8.75 21.63
C ASP A 23 6.23 9.33 20.43
N GLN A 24 6.33 10.65 20.37
CA GLN A 24 7.07 11.36 19.32
C GLN A 24 8.57 11.05 19.41
N ALA A 25 9.15 11.08 20.61
CA ALA A 25 10.56 10.74 20.81
C ALA A 25 10.87 9.29 20.42
N ALA A 26 9.98 8.35 20.75
CA ALA A 26 10.13 6.95 20.36
C ALA A 26 10.13 6.78 18.84
N VAL A 27 9.21 7.44 18.12
CA VAL A 27 9.15 7.40 16.64
C VAL A 27 10.43 7.97 16.02
N PHE A 28 10.99 9.06 16.55
CA PHE A 28 12.25 9.61 16.03
C PHE A 28 13.45 8.68 16.23
N ILE A 29 13.54 8.03 17.38
CA ILE A 29 14.61 7.07 17.65
C ILE A 29 14.46 5.86 16.71
N GLU A 30 13.24 5.36 16.54
CA GLU A 30 12.95 4.24 15.64
C GLU A 30 13.29 4.60 14.18
N ASP A 31 12.88 5.78 13.72
CA ASP A 31 13.19 6.28 12.38
C ASP A 31 14.69 6.43 12.17
N ALA A 32 15.44 6.91 13.17
CA ALA A 32 16.90 7.01 13.10
C ALA A 32 17.56 5.62 12.99
N ILE A 33 17.08 4.63 13.75
CA ILE A 33 17.58 3.25 13.68
C ILE A 33 17.25 2.61 12.32
N GLN A 34 16.08 2.92 11.77
CA GLN A 34 15.57 2.37 10.51
C GLN A 34 15.92 3.23 9.27
N TYR A 35 16.75 4.26 9.42
CA TYR A 35 17.18 5.19 8.36
C TYR A 35 16.02 5.85 7.59
N ARG A 36 14.95 6.25 8.29
CA ARG A 36 13.76 6.89 7.71
C ARG A 36 13.80 8.40 7.86
N SER A 37 13.23 9.11 6.87
CA SER A 37 13.16 10.58 6.89
C SER A 37 12.03 11.10 7.78
N ILE A 38 12.30 12.17 8.53
CA ILE A 38 11.37 12.86 9.44
C ILE A 38 10.38 13.78 8.68
N ASN A 39 9.84 13.32 7.55
CA ASN A 39 8.97 14.15 6.70
C ASN A 39 7.50 13.72 6.77
N HIS A 40 7.02 13.37 7.97
CA HIS A 40 5.66 12.90 8.19
C HIS A 40 4.93 13.73 9.24
N ARG A 41 3.59 13.72 9.18
CA ARG A 41 2.70 14.48 10.06
C ARG A 41 2.72 13.92 11.49
N MET A 42 2.81 14.80 12.50
CA MET A 42 3.00 14.44 13.92
C MET A 42 1.71 14.57 14.77
N ASP A 43 0.59 14.08 14.26
CA ASP A 43 -0.67 14.02 15.01
C ASP A 43 -0.84 12.66 15.69
N VAL A 44 -1.59 12.57 16.81
CA VAL A 44 -1.83 11.32 17.55
C VAL A 44 -2.30 10.18 16.63
N ARG A 45 -3.27 10.47 15.75
CA ARG A 45 -3.77 9.49 14.76
C ARG A 45 -2.75 9.15 13.69
N SER A 46 -1.93 10.12 13.30
CA SER A 46 -0.88 9.93 12.29
C SER A 46 0.22 9.01 12.82
N MET A 47 0.64 9.17 14.07
CA MET A 47 1.65 8.31 14.70
C MET A 47 1.16 6.86 14.84
N TRP A 48 -0.10 6.65 15.25
CA TRP A 48 -0.68 5.31 15.31
C TRP A 48 -0.74 4.66 13.93
N LEU A 49 -1.21 5.40 12.91
CA LEU A 49 -1.23 4.92 11.52
C LEU A 49 0.19 4.64 10.99
N TYR A 50 1.17 5.49 11.32
CA TYR A 50 2.56 5.32 10.94
C TYR A 50 3.16 4.04 11.52
N ARG A 51 2.96 3.78 12.81
CA ARG A 51 3.40 2.54 13.47
C ARG A 51 2.71 1.30 12.90
N LEU A 52 1.41 1.38 12.60
CA LEU A 52 0.69 0.28 11.95
C LEU A 52 1.25 0.02 10.54
N TYR A 53 1.40 1.07 9.74
CA TYR A 53 1.89 1.00 8.36
C TYR A 53 3.31 0.41 8.26
N TYR A 54 4.19 0.78 9.18
CA TYR A 54 5.56 0.26 9.25
C TYR A 54 5.71 -1.02 10.08
N SER A 55 4.60 -1.60 10.57
CA SER A 55 4.64 -2.91 11.23
C SER A 55 5.09 -4.01 10.25
N ASN A 56 5.73 -5.04 10.79
CA ASN A 56 6.19 -6.19 10.00
C ASN A 56 5.05 -6.83 9.19
N ALA A 57 3.85 -6.92 9.76
CA ALA A 57 2.70 -7.50 9.08
C ALA A 57 2.28 -6.67 7.85
N CYS A 58 2.15 -5.35 7.99
CA CYS A 58 1.78 -4.48 6.86
C CYS A 58 2.84 -4.46 5.77
N GLN A 59 4.12 -4.39 6.13
CA GLN A 59 5.22 -4.43 5.15
C GLN A 59 5.30 -5.79 4.43
N TRP A 60 5.03 -6.88 5.14
CA TRP A 60 4.98 -8.22 4.55
C TRP A 60 3.80 -8.37 3.59
N ILE A 61 2.62 -7.87 3.95
CA ILE A 61 1.45 -7.85 3.05
C ILE A 61 1.78 -7.07 1.78
N LEU A 62 2.36 -5.87 1.88
CA LEU A 62 2.74 -5.08 0.70
C LEU A 62 3.73 -5.81 -0.20
N SER A 63 4.76 -6.43 0.41
CA SER A 63 5.75 -7.23 -0.32
C SER A 63 5.12 -8.44 -1.01
N PHE A 64 4.19 -9.11 -0.32
CA PHE A 64 3.45 -10.23 -0.87
C PHE A 64 2.52 -9.81 -2.01
N THR A 65 1.86 -8.65 -1.91
CA THR A 65 1.04 -8.11 -3.00
C THR A 65 1.88 -7.78 -4.24
N ILE A 66 3.08 -7.21 -4.07
CA ILE A 66 4.02 -6.98 -5.18
C ILE A 66 4.43 -8.32 -5.82
N PHE A 67 4.74 -9.32 -5.00
CA PHE A 67 5.04 -10.65 -5.50
C PHE A 67 3.85 -11.24 -6.29
N LEU A 68 2.64 -11.11 -5.77
CA LEU A 68 1.43 -11.66 -6.37
C LEU A 68 1.10 -11.02 -7.72
N ILE A 69 1.18 -9.68 -7.84
CA ILE A 69 0.92 -8.98 -9.10
C ILE A 69 1.96 -9.33 -10.18
N LEU A 70 3.23 -9.51 -9.80
CA LEU A 70 4.26 -9.95 -10.72
C LEU A 70 4.11 -11.43 -11.10
N PHE A 71 3.60 -12.25 -10.17
CA PHE A 71 3.35 -13.67 -10.40
C PHE A 71 2.15 -13.90 -11.34
N LEU A 72 1.14 -13.02 -11.29
CA LEU A 72 -0.04 -13.10 -12.16
C LEU A 72 0.33 -13.13 -13.65
N ALA A 73 1.39 -12.44 -14.06
CA ALA A 73 1.88 -12.43 -15.45
C ALA A 73 2.26 -13.84 -15.99
N PHE A 74 2.53 -14.82 -15.12
CA PHE A 74 2.78 -16.21 -15.56
C PHE A 74 1.49 -16.99 -15.84
N ILE A 75 0.38 -16.57 -15.22
CA ILE A 75 -0.95 -17.20 -15.29
C ILE A 75 -1.83 -16.51 -16.34
N GLU A 76 -1.68 -15.20 -16.52
CA GLU A 76 -2.40 -14.42 -17.52
C GLU A 76 -2.11 -14.89 -18.96
N SER A 77 -3.06 -14.66 -19.86
CA SER A 77 -2.92 -15.00 -21.27
C SER A 77 -1.93 -14.05 -21.96
N PRO A 78 -0.87 -14.55 -22.62
CA PRO A 78 -0.54 -15.96 -22.84
C PRO A 78 0.17 -16.62 -21.65
N SER A 79 -0.41 -17.71 -21.15
CA SER A 79 0.09 -18.42 -19.96
C SER A 79 1.49 -18.99 -20.21
N SER A 80 2.43 -18.69 -19.32
CA SER A 80 3.82 -19.18 -19.39
C SER A 80 3.99 -20.59 -18.78
N LEU A 81 2.91 -21.17 -18.27
CA LEU A 81 2.86 -22.51 -17.70
C LEU A 81 2.78 -23.59 -18.79
N THR A 82 3.89 -23.79 -19.50
CA THR A 82 4.04 -24.89 -20.47
C THR A 82 5.30 -25.69 -20.18
N SER A 83 5.25 -27.02 -20.35
CA SER A 83 6.41 -27.90 -20.09
C SER A 83 7.59 -27.63 -21.04
N THR A 84 7.34 -27.04 -22.20
CA THR A 84 8.36 -26.67 -23.19
C THR A 84 8.03 -25.32 -23.82
N ALA A 85 9.06 -24.49 -24.02
CA ALA A 85 8.94 -23.23 -24.76
C ALA A 85 9.16 -23.42 -26.27
N ASP A 86 9.55 -24.62 -26.73
CA ASP A 86 9.74 -24.89 -28.17
C ASP A 86 8.38 -24.93 -28.87
N VAL A 87 8.15 -23.98 -29.77
CA VAL A 87 6.91 -23.84 -30.55
C VAL A 87 6.56 -25.12 -31.31
N ARG A 88 7.55 -25.95 -31.67
CA ARG A 88 7.32 -27.22 -32.40
C ARG A 88 6.67 -28.30 -31.55
N TYR A 89 6.86 -28.27 -30.24
CA TYR A 89 6.40 -29.29 -29.30
C TYR A 89 5.51 -28.72 -28.18
N ARG A 90 5.12 -27.45 -28.29
CA ARG A 90 4.38 -26.74 -27.25
C ARG A 90 2.98 -27.29 -27.09
N SER A 91 2.63 -27.71 -25.87
CA SER A 91 1.25 -28.03 -25.50
C SER A 91 0.36 -26.79 -25.55
N ALA A 92 -0.95 -26.97 -25.71
CA ALA A 92 -1.90 -25.85 -25.63
C ALA A 92 -1.72 -25.11 -24.28
N PRO A 93 -1.63 -23.76 -24.28
CA PRO A 93 -1.62 -22.98 -23.05
C PRO A 93 -2.87 -23.27 -22.22
N TRP A 94 -2.74 -23.21 -20.90
CA TRP A 94 -3.90 -23.29 -20.02
C TRP A 94 -4.61 -21.94 -19.98
N ASP A 95 -5.90 -21.91 -20.33
CA ASP A 95 -6.72 -20.70 -20.29
C ASP A 95 -7.49 -20.60 -18.95
N PRO A 96 -7.26 -19.54 -18.14
CA PRO A 96 -7.98 -19.36 -16.89
C PRO A 96 -9.45 -18.99 -17.14
N PRO A 97 -10.38 -19.33 -16.22
CA PRO A 97 -11.76 -18.89 -16.32
C PRO A 97 -11.85 -17.36 -16.28
N CYS A 98 -12.78 -16.80 -17.06
CA CYS A 98 -12.94 -15.35 -17.18
C CYS A 98 -13.10 -14.69 -15.80
N GLY A 99 -12.41 -13.57 -15.60
CA GLY A 99 -12.51 -12.78 -14.37
C GLY A 99 -11.74 -13.30 -13.16
N LEU A 100 -11.11 -14.49 -13.21
CA LEU A 100 -10.30 -14.97 -12.09
C LEU A 100 -9.01 -14.14 -11.93
N THR A 101 -8.25 -13.98 -13.02
CA THR A 101 -7.02 -13.17 -13.03
C THR A 101 -7.34 -11.70 -12.74
N GLU A 102 -8.35 -11.16 -13.42
CA GLU A 102 -8.88 -9.80 -13.20
C GLU A 102 -9.30 -9.58 -11.73
N GLY A 103 -9.91 -10.57 -11.10
CA GLY A 103 -10.35 -10.50 -9.71
C GLY A 103 -9.18 -10.44 -8.72
N VAL A 104 -8.09 -11.17 -8.99
CA VAL A 104 -6.87 -11.10 -8.18
C VAL A 104 -6.13 -9.78 -8.44
N GLU A 105 -6.10 -9.33 -9.70
CA GLU A 105 -5.49 -8.06 -10.08
C GLU A 105 -6.14 -6.88 -9.34
N VAL A 106 -7.47 -6.76 -9.36
CA VAL A 106 -8.15 -5.66 -8.66
C VAL A 106 -7.94 -5.72 -7.15
N LEU A 107 -7.85 -6.92 -6.57
CA LEU A 107 -7.54 -7.06 -5.14
C LEU A 107 -6.14 -6.50 -4.83
N CYS A 108 -5.15 -6.77 -5.68
CA CYS A 108 -3.82 -6.17 -5.56
C CYS A 108 -3.84 -4.65 -5.76
N LEU A 109 -4.56 -4.16 -6.78
CA LEU A 109 -4.70 -2.72 -7.05
C LEU A 109 -5.36 -1.99 -5.89
N LEU A 110 -6.37 -2.58 -5.23
CA LEU A 110 -7.01 -2.01 -4.03
C LEU A 110 -6.03 -1.89 -2.86
N VAL A 111 -5.13 -2.85 -2.67
CA VAL A 111 -4.06 -2.75 -1.66
C VAL A 111 -3.09 -1.61 -2.00
N PHE A 112 -2.73 -1.43 -3.27
CA PHE A 112 -1.90 -0.30 -3.69
C PHE A 112 -2.62 1.06 -3.57
N VAL A 113 -3.94 1.11 -3.81
CA VAL A 113 -4.77 2.29 -3.53
C VAL A 113 -4.74 2.62 -2.04
N ALA A 114 -4.87 1.63 -1.16
CA ALA A 114 -4.77 1.83 0.28
C ALA A 114 -3.36 2.32 0.68
N ASP A 115 -2.30 1.74 0.12
CA ASP A 115 -0.91 2.13 0.36
C ASP A 115 -0.64 3.60 -0.01
N VAL A 116 -1.00 4.02 -1.24
CA VAL A 116 -0.80 5.42 -1.67
C VAL A 116 -1.69 6.39 -0.88
N SER A 117 -2.88 5.96 -0.46
CA SER A 117 -3.78 6.75 0.39
C SER A 117 -3.18 6.99 1.77
N VAL A 118 -2.61 5.96 2.40
CA VAL A 118 -1.93 6.09 3.70
C VAL A 118 -0.66 6.94 3.56
N LYS A 119 0.16 6.71 2.54
CA LYS A 119 1.37 7.53 2.27
C LYS A 119 1.03 9.00 2.06
N SER A 120 0.03 9.31 1.23
CA SER A 120 -0.39 10.69 0.97
C SER A 120 -0.94 11.38 2.21
N TYR A 121 -1.67 10.65 3.07
CA TYR A 121 -2.13 11.16 4.35
C TYR A 121 -0.98 11.45 5.33
N LEU A 122 0.00 10.54 5.43
CA LEU A 122 1.14 10.67 6.36
C LEU A 122 2.13 11.76 5.95
N VAL A 123 2.45 11.88 4.66
CA VAL A 123 3.38 12.89 4.10
C VAL A 123 2.71 14.26 3.98
N GLY A 124 1.39 14.28 3.76
CA GLY A 124 0.63 15.51 3.57
C GLY A 124 0.65 16.02 2.13
N TRP A 125 -0.40 16.77 1.79
CA TRP A 125 -0.74 17.10 0.40
C TRP A 125 0.29 17.98 -0.33
N ALA A 126 0.93 18.91 0.38
CA ALA A 126 1.93 19.79 -0.22
C ALA A 126 3.18 19.02 -0.67
N GLN A 127 3.66 18.13 0.20
CA GLN A 127 4.86 17.32 -0.04
C GLN A 127 4.59 16.20 -1.04
N PHE A 128 3.39 15.62 -1.02
CA PHE A 128 2.96 14.62 -2.00
C PHE A 128 3.11 15.14 -3.44
N ARG A 129 2.64 16.37 -3.72
CA ARG A 129 2.72 16.98 -5.06
C ARG A 129 4.13 17.34 -5.52
N THR A 130 5.08 17.45 -4.60
CA THR A 130 6.48 17.72 -4.94
C THR A 130 7.30 16.47 -5.18
N ASN A 131 6.81 15.30 -4.74
CA ASN A 131 7.54 14.05 -4.83
C ASN A 131 7.23 13.33 -6.15
N PRO A 132 8.18 13.24 -7.11
CA PRO A 132 7.94 12.66 -8.42
C PRO A 132 7.60 11.17 -8.35
N TRP A 133 8.13 10.45 -7.35
CA TRP A 133 7.86 9.01 -7.19
C TRP A 133 6.43 8.73 -6.77
N LEU A 134 5.88 9.56 -5.87
CA LEU A 134 4.48 9.44 -5.45
C LEU A 134 3.51 9.82 -6.57
N LEU A 135 3.86 10.81 -7.39
CA LEU A 135 3.10 11.17 -8.58
C LEU A 135 3.14 10.06 -9.64
N ALA A 136 4.33 9.53 -9.93
CA ALA A 136 4.49 8.41 -10.86
C ALA A 136 3.69 7.19 -10.41
N TYR A 137 3.74 6.88 -9.12
CA TYR A 137 2.93 5.80 -8.54
C TYR A 137 1.43 6.03 -8.74
N LEU A 138 0.92 7.23 -8.42
CA LEU A 138 -0.47 7.57 -8.65
C LEU A 138 -0.88 7.42 -10.13
N VAL A 139 -0.05 7.89 -11.05
CA VAL A 139 -0.30 7.80 -12.50
C VAL A 139 -0.36 6.35 -12.96
N VAL A 140 0.64 5.53 -12.59
CA VAL A 140 0.67 4.10 -12.93
C VAL A 140 -0.59 3.41 -12.40
N LEU A 141 -0.97 3.70 -11.15
CA LEU A 141 -2.14 3.09 -10.54
C LEU A 141 -3.45 3.46 -11.25
N VAL A 142 -3.61 4.71 -11.69
CA VAL A 142 -4.77 5.15 -12.48
C VAL A 142 -4.81 4.47 -13.84
N VAL A 143 -3.67 4.35 -14.52
CA VAL A 143 -3.57 3.65 -15.81
C VAL A 143 -3.93 2.18 -15.63
N SER A 144 -3.37 1.49 -14.63
CA SER A 144 -3.69 0.08 -14.34
C SER A 144 -5.16 -0.13 -13.99
N LEU A 145 -5.77 0.75 -13.19
CA LEU A 145 -7.21 0.67 -12.90
C LEU A 145 -8.08 0.85 -14.15
N THR A 146 -7.67 1.76 -15.05
CA THR A 146 -8.38 1.98 -16.31
C THR A 146 -8.26 0.78 -17.23
N ASP A 147 -7.05 0.24 -17.35
CA ASP A 147 -6.76 -0.96 -18.13
C ASP A 147 -7.58 -2.14 -17.63
N TRP A 148 -7.58 -2.39 -16.32
CA TRP A 148 -8.39 -3.42 -15.68
C TRP A 148 -9.90 -3.26 -15.96
N ILE A 149 -10.46 -2.03 -15.86
CA ILE A 149 -11.87 -1.78 -16.20
C ILE A 149 -12.15 -2.15 -17.67
N VAL A 150 -11.25 -1.79 -18.57
CA VAL A 150 -11.35 -2.09 -20.00
C VAL A 150 -11.27 -3.60 -20.23
N SER A 151 -10.28 -4.29 -19.66
CA SER A 151 -10.11 -5.75 -19.72
C SER A 151 -11.36 -6.49 -19.26
N LEU A 152 -11.90 -6.13 -18.09
CA LEU A 152 -13.14 -6.69 -17.58
C LEU A 152 -14.33 -6.47 -18.52
N SER A 153 -14.42 -5.28 -19.12
CA SER A 153 -15.51 -4.93 -20.04
C SER A 153 -15.45 -5.69 -21.37
N LEU A 154 -14.25 -6.00 -21.88
CA LEU A 154 -14.06 -6.65 -23.17
C LEU A 154 -14.12 -8.19 -23.06
N LEU A 155 -13.45 -8.80 -22.07
CA LEU A 155 -13.30 -10.25 -21.93
C LEU A 155 -14.60 -10.98 -21.55
N CYS A 156 -15.51 -10.31 -20.84
CA CYS A 156 -16.76 -10.93 -20.39
C CYS A 156 -17.93 -10.72 -21.37
N GLN A 157 -17.80 -9.81 -22.35
CA GLN A 157 -18.80 -9.58 -23.39
C GLN A 157 -18.81 -10.70 -24.45
N GLU A 158 -17.71 -11.41 -24.67
CA GLU A 158 -17.63 -12.50 -25.66
C GLU A 158 -18.46 -13.75 -25.29
N TRP A 159 -18.82 -13.95 -24.01
CA TRP A 159 -19.58 -15.13 -23.56
C TRP A 159 -21.11 -14.93 -23.54
N LEU A 160 -21.60 -13.69 -23.65
CA LEU A 160 -23.05 -13.37 -23.62
C LEU A 160 -23.65 -13.15 -25.02
N GLY A 161 -22.81 -13.11 -26.06
CA GLY A 161 -23.21 -12.91 -27.46
C GLY A 161 -23.10 -14.15 -28.36
N GLY A 162 -22.81 -15.33 -27.80
CA GLY A 162 -22.66 -16.61 -28.52
C GLY A 162 -23.81 -17.59 -28.25
#